data_AF-A0AAW2PAE3-F1
#
_entry.id   AF-A0AAW2PAE3-F1
#
_cell.length_a   1.000
_cell.length_b   1.000
_cell.length_c   1.000
_cell.angle_alpha   90.00
_cell.angle_beta   90.00
_cell.angle_gamma   90.00
#
_symmetry.space_group_name_H-M   'P 1'
#
loop_
_entity.id
_entity.type
_entity.pdbx_description
1 polymer ?
#
loop_
_entity_poly.entity_id
_entity_poly.type
_entity_poly.pdbx_seq_one_letter_code
_entity_poly.pdbx_strand_id
1 'polypeptide(L)'
;MERYRAAERDALFKVEMLEERVREREKEIDSLLQSNNSQRKNTVQVLETLLESERAAHAEANNRAEALSVQLQVTQGKLDELSQELTALKFGEKSTLDSRLRTASHAKRGRTDDYEMGVDSVHDTGINDKVTRANKRSKSTSSPMKFAAPEDGGSVFRGDEQTNSQQTNVEDYTKFTVQKLKQELTSHNFGAELLQLKNPNKKDIVALYEKCVLKKS
;
A
#
# COMPACT_ATOMS: atom_id res chain seq x y z
N MET A 1 -0.81 83.92 10.36
CA MET A 1 -1.74 83.46 9.30
C MET A 1 -1.01 82.78 8.14
N GLU A 2 0.04 83.36 7.55
CA GLU A 2 0.75 82.73 6.41
C GLU A 2 1.45 81.41 6.71
N ARG A 3 2.08 81.27 7.88
CA ARG A 3 2.72 80.00 8.29
C ARG A 3 1.71 78.84 8.37
N TYR A 4 0.50 79.11 8.85
CA TYR A 4 -0.58 78.12 8.90
C TYR A 4 -1.03 77.72 7.49
N ARG A 5 -1.18 78.68 6.57
CA ARG A 5 -1.51 78.39 5.17
C ARG A 5 -0.42 77.61 4.44
N ALA A 6 0.85 77.84 4.77
CA ALA A 6 1.95 77.06 4.22
C ALA A 6 1.91 75.61 4.72
N ALA A 7 1.75 75.41 6.04
CA ALA A 7 1.62 74.08 6.64
C ALA A 7 0.40 73.31 6.12
N GLU A 8 -0.71 73.99 5.88
CA GLU A 8 -1.92 73.40 5.29
C GLU A 8 -1.67 72.88 3.87
N ARG A 9 -1.00 73.67 3.01
CA ARG A 9 -0.64 73.22 1.65
C ARG A 9 0.32 72.04 1.67
N ASP A 10 1.33 72.07 2.53
CA ASP A 10 2.28 70.96 2.68
C ASP A 10 1.57 69.68 3.16
N ALA A 11 0.62 69.82 4.08
CA ALA A 11 -0.19 68.70 4.56
C ALA A 11 -1.05 68.11 3.44
N LEU A 12 -1.73 68.94 2.65
CA LEU A 12 -2.54 68.49 1.51
C LEU A 12 -1.69 67.79 0.44
N PHE A 13 -0.54 68.37 0.08
CA PHE A 13 0.39 67.74 -0.87
C PHE A 13 0.89 66.38 -0.36
N LYS A 14 1.18 66.28 0.94
CA LYS A 14 1.59 65.01 1.55
C LYS A 14 0.46 63.98 1.54
N VAL A 15 -0.79 64.40 1.77
CA VAL A 15 -1.96 63.52 1.67
C VAL A 15 -2.11 63.02 0.24
N GLU A 16 -2.07 63.90 -0.75
CA GLU A 16 -2.19 63.54 -2.17
C GLU A 16 -1.12 62.51 -2.61
N MET A 17 0.15 62.74 -2.24
CA MET A 17 1.24 61.79 -2.50
C MET A 17 1.01 60.43 -1.81
N LEU A 18 0.49 60.42 -0.58
CA LEU A 18 0.20 59.17 0.12
C LEU A 18 -0.98 58.43 -0.49
N GLU A 19 -2.02 59.13 -0.92
CA GLU A 19 -3.18 58.56 -1.63
C GLU A 19 -2.78 57.98 -2.99
N GLU A 20 -1.87 58.63 -3.72
CA GLU A 20 -1.30 58.07 -4.95
C GLU A 20 -0.52 56.77 -4.68
N ARG A 21 0.34 56.76 -3.66
CA ARG A 21 1.08 55.54 -3.28
C ARG A 21 0.17 54.41 -2.81
N VAL A 22 -0.92 54.73 -2.10
CA VAL A 22 -1.93 53.74 -1.70
C VAL A 22 -2.61 53.15 -2.93
N ARG A 23 -3.06 53.99 -3.88
CA ARG A 23 -3.67 53.53 -5.14
C ARG A 23 -2.72 52.65 -5.95
N GLU A 24 -1.44 52.98 -6.02
CA GLU A 24 -0.43 52.15 -6.69
C GLU A 24 -0.31 50.77 -6.03
N ARG A 25 -0.22 50.73 -4.69
CA ARG A 25 -0.14 49.46 -3.96
C ARG A 25 -1.40 48.63 -4.09
N GLU A 26 -2.57 49.24 -4.06
CA GLU A 26 -3.85 48.54 -4.29
C GLU A 26 -3.85 47.88 -5.68
N LYS A 27 -3.40 48.60 -6.71
CA LYS A 27 -3.27 48.06 -8.06
C LYS A 27 -2.26 46.92 -8.16
N GLU A 28 -1.13 47.01 -7.46
CA GLU A 28 -0.14 45.93 -7.39
C GLU A 28 -0.71 44.69 -6.69
N ILE A 29 -1.40 44.87 -5.56
CA ILE A 29 -2.07 43.79 -4.83
C ILE A 29 -3.11 43.11 -5.72
N ASP A 30 -3.95 43.87 -6.41
CA ASP A 30 -4.97 43.32 -7.31
C ASP A 30 -4.34 42.51 -8.46
N SER A 31 -3.27 43.02 -9.07
CA SER A 31 -2.53 42.32 -10.11
C SER A 31 -1.94 40.99 -9.60
N LEU A 32 -1.30 41.01 -8.42
CA LEU A 32 -0.76 39.81 -7.79
C LEU A 32 -1.84 38.79 -7.44
N LEU A 33 -2.98 39.25 -6.90
CA LEU A 33 -4.11 38.38 -6.57
C LEU A 33 -4.73 37.74 -7.83
N GLN A 34 -4.91 38.50 -8.91
CA GLN A 34 -5.43 37.99 -10.17
C GLN A 34 -4.50 36.96 -10.79
N SER A 35 -3.19 37.24 -10.84
CA SER A 35 -2.19 36.30 -11.34
C SER A 35 -2.15 35.02 -10.49
N ASN A 36 -2.13 35.15 -9.16
CA ASN A 36 -2.11 34.02 -8.26
C ASN A 36 -3.36 33.15 -8.37
N ASN A 37 -4.55 33.77 -8.45
CA ASN A 37 -5.81 33.04 -8.63
C ASN A 37 -5.82 32.30 -9.98
N SER A 38 -5.39 32.95 -11.05
CA SER A 38 -5.28 32.34 -12.38
C SER A 38 -4.33 31.15 -12.38
N GLN A 39 -3.17 31.26 -11.72
CA GLN A 39 -2.23 30.16 -11.54
C GLN A 39 -2.86 29.01 -10.74
N ARG A 40 -3.52 29.29 -9.61
CA ARG A 40 -4.22 28.27 -8.81
C ARG A 40 -5.27 27.54 -9.63
N LYS A 41 -6.08 28.29 -10.40
CA LYS A 41 -7.10 27.71 -11.28
C LYS A 41 -6.48 26.78 -12.32
N ASN A 42 -5.40 27.20 -12.98
CA ASN A 42 -4.69 26.36 -13.95
C ASN A 42 -4.12 25.10 -13.30
N THR A 43 -3.52 25.21 -12.11
CA THR A 43 -3.00 24.05 -11.37
C THR A 43 -4.11 23.07 -11.01
N VAL A 44 -5.25 23.56 -10.49
CA VAL A 44 -6.41 22.71 -10.17
C VAL A 44 -6.90 22.00 -11.42
N GLN A 45 -7.05 22.70 -12.54
CA GLN A 45 -7.49 22.10 -13.79
C GLN A 45 -6.53 20.99 -14.27
N VAL A 46 -5.22 21.20 -14.20
CA VAL A 46 -4.24 20.16 -14.56
C VAL A 46 -4.37 18.95 -13.63
N LEU A 47 -4.48 19.17 -12.32
CA LEU A 47 -4.65 18.07 -11.36
C LEU A 47 -5.95 17.28 -11.58
N GLU A 48 -7.05 17.96 -11.91
CA GLU A 48 -8.31 17.31 -12.28
C GLU A 48 -8.17 16.45 -13.52
N THR A 49 -7.50 16.94 -14.57
CA THR A 49 -7.25 16.15 -15.78
C THR A 49 -6.37 14.93 -15.53
N LEU A 50 -5.34 15.07 -14.67
CA LEU A 50 -4.47 13.96 -14.29
C LEU A 50 -5.24 12.92 -13.49
N LEU A 51 -6.06 13.35 -12.52
CA LEU A 51 -6.90 12.46 -11.73
C LEU A 51 -7.90 11.69 -12.60
N GLU A 52 -8.54 12.36 -13.56
CA GLU A 52 -9.46 11.70 -14.49
C GLU A 52 -8.73 10.68 -15.38
N SER A 53 -7.54 11.02 -15.86
CA SER A 53 -6.72 10.10 -16.66
C SER A 53 -6.26 8.88 -15.85
N GLU A 54 -5.93 9.07 -14.57
CA GLU A 54 -5.50 8.00 -13.66
C GLU A 54 -6.66 7.05 -13.36
N ARG A 55 -7.85 7.59 -13.08
CA ARG A 55 -9.08 6.80 -12.92
C ARG A 55 -9.42 6.01 -14.18
N ALA A 56 -9.33 6.62 -15.35
CA ALA A 56 -9.59 5.94 -16.63
C ALA A 56 -8.59 4.79 -16.89
N ALA A 57 -7.30 5.04 -16.66
CA ALA A 57 -6.27 4.02 -16.79
C ALA A 57 -6.47 2.86 -15.79
N HIS A 58 -6.87 3.17 -14.56
CA HIS A 58 -7.17 2.16 -13.55
C HIS A 58 -8.39 1.31 -13.92
N ALA A 59 -9.47 1.94 -14.42
CA ALA A 59 -10.64 1.21 -14.91
C ALA A 59 -10.27 0.28 -16.08
N GLU A 60 -9.44 0.75 -17.02
CA GLU A 60 -8.98 -0.06 -18.14
C GLU A 60 -8.11 -1.25 -17.69
N ALA A 61 -7.19 -1.02 -16.73
CA ALA A 61 -6.39 -2.09 -16.14
C ALA A 61 -7.26 -3.14 -15.43
N ASN A 62 -8.29 -2.70 -14.69
CA ASN A 62 -9.24 -3.60 -14.03
C ASN A 62 -10.03 -4.42 -15.07
N ASN A 63 -10.55 -3.79 -16.11
CA ASN A 63 -11.25 -4.48 -17.19
C ASN A 63 -10.37 -5.54 -17.88
N ARG A 64 -9.08 -5.23 -18.12
CA ARG A 64 -8.12 -6.21 -18.66
C ARG A 64 -7.89 -7.38 -17.70
N ALA A 65 -7.75 -7.09 -16.40
CA ALA A 65 -7.57 -8.12 -15.38
C ALA A 65 -8.78 -9.06 -15.28
N GLU A 66 -10.00 -8.49 -15.31
CA GLU A 66 -11.25 -9.27 -15.32
C GLU A 66 -11.36 -10.13 -16.59
N ALA A 67 -11.05 -9.57 -17.77
CA ALA A 67 -11.05 -10.34 -19.01
C ALA A 67 -10.09 -11.53 -18.98
N LEU A 68 -8.88 -11.33 -18.45
CA LEU A 68 -7.90 -12.41 -18.26
C LEU A 68 -8.37 -13.43 -17.21
N SER A 69 -9.02 -12.98 -16.14
CA SER A 69 -9.58 -13.87 -15.10
C SER A 69 -10.66 -14.79 -15.68
N VAL A 70 -11.57 -14.24 -16.49
CA VAL A 70 -12.59 -15.04 -17.20
C VAL A 70 -11.94 -16.04 -18.16
N GLN A 71 -10.92 -15.62 -18.92
CA GLN A 71 -10.19 -16.53 -19.80
C GLN A 71 -9.52 -17.66 -19.01
N LEU A 72 -8.86 -17.36 -17.89
CA LEU A 72 -8.24 -18.37 -17.03
C LEU A 72 -9.27 -19.37 -16.51
N GLN A 73 -10.42 -18.89 -16.05
CA GLN A 73 -11.51 -19.76 -15.60
C GLN A 73 -12.01 -20.69 -16.71
N VAL A 74 -12.20 -20.18 -17.93
CA VAL A 74 -12.58 -21.00 -19.09
C VAL A 74 -11.50 -22.04 -19.41
N THR A 75 -10.23 -21.65 -19.40
CA THR A 75 -9.13 -22.59 -19.67
C THR A 75 -8.99 -23.66 -18.58
N GLN A 76 -9.23 -23.30 -17.31
CA GLN A 76 -9.24 -24.25 -16.20
C GLN A 76 -10.39 -25.25 -16.36
N GLY A 77 -11.59 -24.79 -16.73
CA GLY A 77 -12.72 -25.68 -17.00
C GLY A 77 -12.42 -26.70 -18.11
N LYS A 78 -11.80 -26.26 -19.22
CA LYS A 78 -11.36 -27.17 -20.30
C LYS A 78 -10.30 -28.17 -19.84
N LEU A 79 -9.37 -27.75 -18.98
CA LEU A 79 -8.36 -28.64 -18.41
C LEU A 79 -9.01 -29.71 -17.53
N ASP A 80 -10.00 -29.32 -16.74
CA ASP A 80 -10.75 -30.23 -15.86
C ASP A 80 -11.58 -31.24 -16.69
N GLU A 81 -12.21 -30.80 -17.79
CA GLU A 81 -12.89 -31.67 -18.76
C GLU A 81 -11.93 -32.72 -19.35
N LEU A 82 -10.78 -32.29 -19.87
CA LEU A 82 -9.76 -33.21 -20.42
C LEU A 82 -9.22 -34.17 -19.36
N SER A 83 -9.04 -33.71 -18.12
CA SER A 83 -8.64 -34.56 -17.00
C SER A 83 -9.69 -35.62 -16.69
N GLN A 84 -10.98 -35.26 -16.73
CA GLN A 84 -12.09 -36.18 -16.56
C GLN A 84 -12.15 -37.21 -17.69
N GLU A 85 -11.96 -36.80 -18.95
CA GLU A 85 -11.92 -37.71 -20.11
C GLU A 85 -10.77 -38.72 -20.02
N LEU A 86 -9.54 -38.26 -19.70
CA LEU A 86 -8.39 -39.14 -19.48
C LEU A 86 -8.63 -40.15 -18.35
N THR A 87 -9.32 -39.70 -17.30
CA THR A 87 -9.67 -40.54 -16.17
C THR A 87 -10.71 -41.59 -16.58
N ALA A 88 -11.75 -41.19 -17.32
CA ALA A 88 -12.77 -42.08 -17.86
C ALA A 88 -12.17 -43.12 -18.83
N LEU A 89 -11.24 -42.72 -19.71
CA LEU A 89 -10.53 -43.64 -20.61
C LEU A 89 -9.69 -44.64 -19.83
N LYS A 90 -8.90 -44.20 -18.85
CA LYS A 90 -8.09 -45.10 -18.00
C LYS A 90 -8.95 -46.13 -17.26
N PHE A 91 -10.07 -45.70 -16.68
CA PHE A 91 -10.97 -46.62 -15.96
C PHE A 91 -11.81 -47.50 -16.90
N GLY A 92 -12.25 -46.97 -18.04
CA GLY A 92 -12.98 -47.72 -19.06
C GLY A 92 -12.13 -48.79 -19.74
N GLU A 93 -10.89 -48.45 -20.09
CA GLU A 93 -9.88 -49.39 -20.59
C GLU A 93 -9.56 -50.45 -19.54
N LYS A 94 -9.33 -50.04 -18.29
CA LYS A 94 -9.09 -51.00 -17.20
C LYS A 94 -10.30 -51.92 -17.00
N SER A 95 -11.53 -51.41 -17.00
CA SER A 95 -12.74 -52.22 -16.83
C SER A 95 -12.96 -53.19 -17.99
N THR A 96 -12.61 -52.81 -19.21
CA THR A 96 -12.70 -53.70 -20.38
C THR A 96 -11.61 -54.75 -20.39
N LEU A 97 -10.40 -54.43 -19.92
CA LEU A 97 -9.33 -55.42 -19.71
C LEU A 97 -9.68 -56.39 -18.58
N ASP A 98 -10.21 -55.90 -17.46
CA ASP A 98 -10.58 -56.73 -16.31
C ASP A 98 -11.76 -57.65 -16.64
N SER A 99 -12.76 -57.15 -17.39
CA SER A 99 -13.87 -57.97 -17.87
C SER A 99 -13.41 -59.02 -18.88
N ARG A 100 -12.50 -58.66 -19.80
CA ARG A 100 -11.86 -59.63 -20.71
C ARG A 100 -11.10 -60.71 -19.95
N LEU A 101 -10.33 -60.35 -18.92
CA LEU A 101 -9.62 -61.31 -18.07
C LEU A 101 -10.58 -62.29 -17.38
N ARG A 102 -11.70 -61.79 -16.83
CA ARG A 102 -12.74 -62.64 -16.23
C ARG A 102 -13.43 -63.53 -17.27
N THR A 103 -13.79 -63.01 -18.44
CA THR A 103 -14.43 -63.82 -19.49
C THR A 103 -13.48 -64.86 -20.11
N ALA A 104 -12.19 -64.53 -20.25
CA ALA A 104 -11.16 -65.46 -20.71
C ALA A 104 -10.86 -66.54 -19.67
N SER A 105 -10.91 -66.22 -18.37
CA SER A 105 -10.74 -67.21 -17.30
C SER A 105 -11.98 -68.11 -17.11
N HIS A 106 -13.19 -67.62 -17.44
CA HIS A 106 -14.42 -68.42 -17.43
C HIS A 106 -14.61 -69.34 -18.65
N ALA A 107 -13.73 -69.31 -19.66
CA ALA A 107 -13.80 -70.20 -20.81
C ALA A 107 -13.54 -71.69 -20.47
N LYS A 108 -13.15 -72.01 -19.23
CA LYS A 108 -13.11 -73.38 -18.72
C LYS A 108 -13.62 -73.43 -17.29
N ARG A 109 -14.74 -74.14 -17.13
CA ARG A 109 -15.37 -74.66 -15.89
C ARG A 109 -16.53 -73.83 -15.36
N GLY A 110 -17.70 -74.44 -15.48
CA GLY A 110 -18.95 -74.06 -14.84
C GLY A 110 -19.95 -75.21 -14.90
N ARG A 111 -19.50 -76.44 -14.60
CA ARG A 111 -20.37 -77.50 -14.09
C ARG A 111 -19.91 -77.82 -12.68
N THR A 112 -20.91 -78.04 -11.84
CA THR A 112 -20.93 -78.75 -10.55
C THR A 112 -20.94 -77.85 -9.30
N ASP A 113 -22.11 -77.84 -8.68
CA ASP A 113 -22.39 -77.56 -7.27
C ASP A 113 -21.59 -78.47 -6.32
N ASP A 114 -21.61 -78.08 -5.04
CA ASP A 114 -21.17 -78.80 -3.83
C ASP A 114 -19.65 -78.96 -3.60
N TYR A 115 -19.13 -78.31 -2.56
CA TYR A 115 -19.01 -78.89 -1.21
C TYR A 115 -18.36 -77.91 -0.21
N GLU A 116 -18.99 -77.88 0.94
CA GLU A 116 -18.56 -77.44 2.27
C GLU A 116 -17.19 -78.01 2.73
N MET A 117 -16.31 -77.15 3.29
CA MET A 117 -15.33 -77.38 4.38
C MET A 117 -14.47 -76.09 4.49
N GLY A 118 -14.09 -75.49 5.61
CA GLY A 118 -14.12 -75.83 7.02
C GLY A 118 -12.98 -75.05 7.70
N VAL A 119 -13.37 -74.29 8.73
CA VAL A 119 -12.70 -74.03 10.03
C VAL A 119 -11.24 -73.53 10.13
N ASP A 120 -11.13 -72.45 10.91
CA ASP A 120 -10.17 -72.13 11.98
C ASP A 120 -8.70 -71.77 11.68
N SER A 121 -8.23 -70.65 12.25
CA SER A 121 -7.21 -70.69 13.32
C SER A 121 -6.84 -69.29 13.85
N VAL A 122 -6.71 -69.25 15.17
CA VAL A 122 -6.39 -68.15 16.10
C VAL A 122 -4.87 -67.92 16.23
N HIS A 123 -4.44 -66.70 16.60
CA HIS A 123 -3.34 -66.29 17.53
C HIS A 123 -2.83 -64.88 17.10
N ASP A 124 -2.92 -63.81 17.89
CA ASP A 124 -2.33 -63.48 19.21
C ASP A 124 -0.91 -62.84 19.11
N THR A 125 -0.67 -61.88 20.01
CA THR A 125 0.54 -61.08 20.30
C THR A 125 0.86 -59.96 19.30
N GLY A 126 1.09 -58.70 19.67
CA GLY A 126 1.52 -58.14 20.94
C GLY A 126 2.87 -57.45 20.75
N ILE A 127 2.91 -56.15 21.07
CA ILE A 127 4.05 -55.45 21.71
C ILE A 127 5.17 -54.93 20.78
N ASN A 128 5.15 -53.60 20.62
CA ASN A 128 6.28 -52.67 20.81
C ASN A 128 7.53 -52.84 19.92
N ASP A 129 7.66 -51.96 18.92
CA ASP A 129 8.97 -51.60 18.39
C ASP A 129 9.32 -50.16 18.78
N LYS A 130 9.98 -50.05 19.93
CA LYS A 130 10.80 -48.90 20.31
C LYS A 130 12.18 -49.15 19.70
N VAL A 131 12.70 -48.22 18.90
CA VAL A 131 14.02 -47.55 19.08
C VAL A 131 14.57 -46.96 17.76
N THR A 132 14.61 -45.62 17.75
CA THR A 132 15.61 -44.70 17.14
C THR A 132 15.74 -44.56 15.61
N ARG A 133 15.68 -43.31 15.12
CA ARG A 133 16.88 -42.46 14.85
C ARG A 133 16.52 -41.09 14.22
N ALA A 134 16.75 -40.04 14.99
CA ALA A 134 17.03 -38.62 14.67
C ALA A 134 16.80 -38.04 13.25
N ASN A 135 16.12 -36.87 13.16
CA ASN A 135 16.75 -35.60 12.75
C ASN A 135 15.86 -34.34 12.91
N LYS A 136 16.43 -33.33 13.59
CA LYS A 136 16.38 -31.86 13.36
C LYS A 136 15.04 -31.10 13.24
N ARG A 137 14.83 -30.26 14.26
CA ARG A 137 14.38 -28.84 14.26
C ARG A 137 13.69 -28.32 12.98
N SER A 138 12.44 -27.85 13.11
CA SER A 138 12.04 -26.49 12.72
C SER A 138 10.72 -26.08 13.36
N LYS A 139 10.69 -24.81 13.78
CA LYS A 139 9.72 -24.17 14.66
C LYS A 139 8.56 -23.65 13.81
N SER A 140 7.35 -24.17 14.01
CA SER A 140 6.13 -23.67 13.37
C SER A 140 5.56 -22.52 14.21
N THR A 141 5.44 -21.33 13.64
CA THR A 141 4.66 -20.22 14.20
C THR A 141 3.82 -19.62 13.07
N SER A 142 2.64 -20.18 12.84
CA SER A 142 1.56 -19.43 12.22
C SER A 142 0.28 -19.67 13.01
N SER A 143 -0.09 -18.67 13.81
CA SER A 143 -1.44 -18.53 14.35
C SER A 143 -1.94 -17.13 14.00
N PRO A 144 -3.18 -16.96 13.50
CA PRO A 144 -3.67 -15.69 13.00
C PRO A 144 -4.03 -14.76 14.17
N MET A 145 -3.43 -13.58 14.20
CA MET A 145 -3.67 -12.56 15.22
C MET A 145 -4.97 -11.82 14.86
N LYS A 146 -5.96 -11.93 15.75
CA LYS A 146 -7.27 -11.28 15.63
C LYS A 146 -7.10 -9.76 15.76
N PHE A 147 -7.70 -9.02 14.83
CA PHE A 147 -7.85 -7.57 14.93
C PHE A 147 -8.75 -7.23 16.12
N ALA A 148 -8.20 -6.47 17.07
CA ALA A 148 -8.99 -5.79 18.09
C ALA A 148 -9.39 -4.40 17.55
N ALA A 149 -10.69 -4.13 17.48
CA ALA A 149 -11.22 -2.78 17.41
C ALA A 149 -11.08 -2.10 18.78
N PRO A 150 -10.98 -0.77 18.85
CA PRO A 150 -11.39 -0.04 20.04
C PRO A 150 -12.68 0.73 19.77
N GLU A 151 -13.72 0.41 20.55
CA GLU A 151 -14.80 1.35 20.86
C GLU A 151 -14.33 2.34 21.94
N ASP A 152 -14.62 3.61 21.66
CA ASP A 152 -15.09 4.68 22.54
C ASP A 152 -14.44 4.93 23.91
N GLY A 153 -13.99 6.18 24.10
CA GLY A 153 -13.40 6.66 25.34
C GLY A 153 -12.82 8.06 25.19
N GLY A 154 -13.70 9.06 25.19
CA GLY A 154 -13.38 10.47 24.98
C GLY A 154 -12.29 11.04 25.91
N SER A 155 -11.43 11.85 25.31
CA SER A 155 -10.58 12.82 26.00
C SER A 155 -10.48 14.07 25.13
N VAL A 156 -11.17 15.11 25.57
CA VAL A 156 -11.14 16.45 25.00
C VAL A 156 -9.82 17.10 25.44
N PHE A 157 -8.81 17.09 24.58
CA PHE A 157 -7.67 18.00 24.74
C PHE A 157 -7.82 19.14 23.74
N ARG A 158 -7.99 20.34 24.28
CA ARG A 158 -8.19 21.59 23.55
C ARG A 158 -7.08 21.81 22.53
N GLY A 159 -7.49 22.32 21.37
CA GLY A 159 -6.58 22.81 20.36
C GLY A 159 -5.69 23.93 20.88
N ASP A 160 -4.47 23.93 20.38
CA ASP A 160 -3.75 25.14 20.04
C ASP A 160 -3.42 25.05 18.55
N GLU A 161 -4.28 25.67 17.74
CA GLU A 161 -3.85 26.26 16.48
C GLU A 161 -2.91 27.42 16.83
N GLN A 162 -1.60 27.15 16.85
CA GLN A 162 -0.62 28.22 16.82
C GLN A 162 0.04 28.23 15.46
N THR A 163 -0.53 29.08 14.61
CA THR A 163 0.09 29.76 13.48
C THR A 163 1.59 29.90 13.69
N ASN A 164 2.39 28.98 13.15
CA ASN A 164 3.84 29.16 13.16
C ASN A 164 4.22 29.95 11.91
N SER A 165 4.13 31.25 12.10
CA SER A 165 4.76 32.29 11.31
C SER A 165 6.16 31.86 10.87
N GLN A 166 6.42 32.10 9.59
CA GLN A 166 7.75 32.22 9.01
C GLN A 166 8.60 33.18 9.84
N GLN A 167 9.34 32.67 10.81
CA GLN A 167 10.48 33.36 11.37
C GLN A 167 11.55 32.32 11.62
N THR A 168 12.68 32.57 10.97
CA THR A 168 13.98 31.97 11.17
C THR A 168 14.36 32.05 12.65
N ASN A 169 13.80 31.17 13.48
CA ASN A 169 14.25 31.02 14.84
C ASN A 169 15.50 30.15 14.76
N VAL A 170 16.61 30.79 15.11
CA VAL A 170 17.91 30.18 15.39
C VAL A 170 17.76 29.35 16.67
N GLU A 171 16.86 28.37 16.66
CA GLU A 171 16.95 27.25 17.58
C GLU A 171 18.19 26.48 17.16
N ASP A 172 19.10 26.23 18.10
CA ASP A 172 20.28 25.40 17.88
C ASP A 172 19.82 24.01 17.42
N TYR A 173 19.71 23.81 16.11
CA TYR A 173 19.28 22.57 15.47
C TYR A 173 20.17 21.38 15.88
N THR A 174 21.38 21.65 16.37
CA THR A 174 22.29 20.67 16.98
C THR A 174 21.72 20.04 18.27
N LYS A 175 20.84 20.77 18.98
CA LYS A 175 20.15 20.29 20.19
C LYS A 175 18.91 19.45 19.87
N PHE A 176 18.42 19.47 18.63
CA PHE A 176 17.27 18.67 18.26
C PHE A 176 17.53 17.18 18.44
N THR A 177 16.47 16.46 18.83
CA THR A 177 16.47 15.00 18.82
C THR A 177 16.50 14.51 17.39
N VAL A 178 16.96 13.28 17.18
CA VAL A 178 16.96 12.64 15.85
C VAL A 178 15.55 12.64 15.26
N GLN A 179 14.53 12.42 16.08
CA GLN A 179 13.13 12.43 15.63
C GLN A 179 12.70 13.81 15.14
N LYS A 180 12.99 14.89 15.89
CA LYS A 180 12.67 16.27 15.48
C LYS A 180 13.38 16.64 14.16
N LEU A 181 14.64 16.25 14.00
CA LEU A 181 15.39 16.50 12.75
C LEU A 181 14.80 15.74 11.54
N LYS A 182 14.39 14.48 11.72
CA LYS A 182 13.75 13.69 10.66
C LYS A 182 12.40 14.27 10.26
N GLN A 183 11.61 14.70 11.24
CA GLN A 183 10.33 15.35 11.01
C GLN A 183 10.54 16.65 10.23
N GLU A 184 11.47 17.50 10.67
CA GLU A 184 11.78 18.76 10.01
C GLU A 184 12.23 18.53 8.55
N LEU A 185 13.16 17.61 8.30
CA LEU A 185 13.59 17.24 6.94
C LEU A 185 12.42 16.76 6.08
N THR A 186 11.51 15.97 6.63
CA THR A 186 10.33 15.48 5.91
C THR A 186 9.35 16.61 5.62
N SER A 187 9.13 17.53 6.56
CA SER A 187 8.29 18.73 6.39
C SER A 187 8.82 19.68 5.32
N HIS A 188 10.15 19.78 5.16
CA HIS A 188 10.80 20.57 4.10
C HIS A 188 10.94 19.79 2.77
N ASN A 189 10.26 18.65 2.61
CA ASN A 189 10.28 17.78 1.43
C ASN A 189 11.63 17.09 1.13
N PHE A 190 12.52 16.95 2.13
CA PHE A 190 13.80 16.24 2.02
C PHE A 190 13.75 14.80 2.57
N GLY A 191 12.57 14.18 2.55
CA GLY A 191 12.38 12.81 3.02
C GLY A 191 13.09 11.77 2.16
N ALA A 192 13.26 12.03 0.86
CA ALA A 192 13.92 11.11 -0.07
C ALA A 192 15.44 11.04 0.21
N GLU A 193 16.07 12.18 0.47
CA GLU A 193 17.48 12.30 0.82
C GLU A 193 17.77 11.66 2.19
N LEU A 194 16.82 11.76 3.12
CA LEU A 194 16.91 11.08 4.40
C LEU A 194 16.83 9.55 4.25
N LEU A 195 16.01 9.03 3.33
CA LEU A 195 15.91 7.59 3.05
C LEU A 195 17.13 7.02 2.34
N GLN A 196 17.88 7.84 1.59
CA GLN A 196 19.15 7.43 0.98
C GLN A 196 20.23 7.14 2.04
N LEU A 197 20.13 7.77 3.21
CA LEU A 197 20.97 7.45 4.35
C LEU A 197 20.44 6.16 5.03
N LYS A 198 20.94 5.01 4.57
CA LYS A 198 20.46 3.67 4.99
C LYS A 198 20.55 3.41 6.50
N ASN A 199 21.52 4.03 7.19
CA ASN A 199 21.70 3.99 8.67
C ASN A 199 22.31 5.32 9.15
N PRO A 200 21.54 6.42 9.19
CA PRO A 200 22.09 7.72 9.49
C PRO A 200 22.36 7.87 11.00
N ASN A 201 23.57 8.30 11.35
CA ASN A 201 23.87 8.73 12.72
C ASN A 201 23.35 10.18 12.94
N LYS A 202 23.30 10.66 14.18
CA LYS A 202 22.80 12.03 14.48
C LYS A 202 23.57 13.11 13.71
N LYS A 203 24.88 12.94 13.50
CA LYS A 203 25.71 13.89 12.75
C LYS A 203 25.34 13.92 11.26
N ASP A 204 25.05 12.77 10.65
CA ASP A 204 24.67 12.67 9.23
C ASP A 204 23.32 13.37 8.98
N ILE A 205 22.38 13.25 9.92
CA ILE A 205 21.07 13.90 9.83
C ILE A 205 21.21 15.41 10.03
N VAL A 206 22.08 15.85 10.95
CA VAL A 206 22.38 17.28 11.14
C VAL A 206 23.07 17.86 9.90
N ALA A 207 24.04 17.18 9.31
CA ALA A 207 24.71 17.63 8.09
C ALA A 207 23.73 17.72 6.91
N LEU A 208 22.81 16.76 6.79
CA LEU A 208 21.75 16.81 5.79
C LEU A 208 20.81 18.00 6.03
N TYR A 209 20.46 18.29 7.29
CA TYR A 209 19.67 19.45 7.68
C TYR A 209 20.37 20.78 7.35
N GLU A 210 21.66 20.89 7.65
CA GLU A 210 22.48 22.07 7.31
C GLU A 210 22.53 22.32 5.81
N LYS A 211 22.70 21.25 5.03
CA LYS A 211 22.80 21.31 3.57
C LYS A 211 21.47 21.64 2.90
N CYS A 212 20.39 20.96 3.29
CA CYS A 212 19.12 21.02 2.59
C CYS A 212 18.19 22.12 3.12
N VAL A 213 18.14 22.32 4.44
CA VAL A 213 17.20 23.27 5.07
C VAL A 213 17.88 24.61 5.35
N LEU A 214 19.09 24.61 5.90
CA LEU A 214 19.81 25.85 6.21
C LEU A 214 20.65 26.39 5.05
N LYS A 215 20.81 25.61 3.97
CA LYS A 215 21.64 25.95 2.80
C LYS A 215 23.05 26.43 3.18
N LYS A 216 23.61 25.89 4.26
CA LYS A 216 25.00 26.13 4.65
C LYS A 216 25.87 25.16 3.84
N SER A 217 26.81 25.71 3.06
CA SER A 217 27.86 24.94 2.38
C SER A 217 28.99 24.60 3.34
#